data_AF-A0A830EWV1-F1
#
_entry.id   AF-A0A830EWV1-F1
#
_cell.length_a   1.000
_cell.length_b   1.000
_cell.length_c   1.000
_cell.angle_alpha   90.00
_cell.angle_beta   90.00
_cell.angle_gamma   90.00
#
_symmetry.space_group_name_H-M   'P 1'
#
loop_
_entity.id
_entity.type
_entity.pdbx_description
1 polymer ?
#
loop_
_entity_poly.entity_id
_entity_poly.type
_entity_poly.pdbx_seq_one_letter_code
_entity_poly.pdbx_strand_id
1 'polypeptide(L)'
;MEDLDSRLEEFASEIQRLSTDAEHPKTAFELLGVGQYEDAWQSYLQYFLTPDQTHQFGGEFLRRFFSLLSNNEVMSFSPPEAGLRPDQGIEVTAERQSSDDNRPDLIITSGSEWFLCIELKVHASEGRGDQPQTIRYANDEHIVPDGVSAYEDGDFIYIKPREATPPASASFSDLAWGEVQSVVQDTLANMTEYAPARTIAQLSDFSTLIDSQLSMTEIDEDTRQRKDLYFEYRDEITEAENAIETFVKSTLQQNWRQALEGAYKPGNDQEIEWQYGAIGKGYGQVRTPRWVSAKSGSEELDIHWEHKPTEDDFTKGQLRFILELEEPDRSTMDNDSGERYQQFRSDILAQIETAIQPAENPRWEELDVSPGRSQKKLARFVYEYQPGDENGYYQSLQFALEDSEPVSRLVTEILDAEDYTRYLKE
;
A
#
# COMPACT_ATOMS: atom_id res chain seq x y z
N MET A 1 12.92 -14.89 -28.71
CA MET A 1 13.22 -13.45 -28.87
C MET A 1 12.12 -12.81 -29.70
N GLU A 2 12.02 -13.01 -31.04
CA GLU A 2 10.89 -12.47 -31.83
C GLU A 2 9.49 -12.88 -31.32
N ASP A 3 9.35 -14.09 -30.77
CA ASP A 3 8.08 -14.60 -30.20
C ASP A 3 7.77 -14.05 -28.79
N LEU A 4 8.81 -13.72 -28.00
CA LEU A 4 8.64 -13.21 -26.63
C LEU A 4 8.32 -11.70 -26.66
N ASP A 5 9.06 -10.94 -27.48
CA ASP A 5 8.85 -9.51 -27.65
C ASP A 5 7.44 -9.22 -28.18
N SER A 6 6.99 -9.98 -29.20
CA SER A 6 5.64 -9.84 -29.75
C SER A 6 4.55 -10.12 -28.71
N ARG A 7 4.76 -11.09 -27.80
CA ARG A 7 3.77 -11.45 -26.78
C ARG A 7 3.76 -10.48 -25.60
N LEU A 8 4.91 -9.93 -25.21
CA LEU A 8 4.98 -8.89 -24.19
C LEU A 8 4.43 -7.55 -24.71
N GLU A 9 4.60 -7.24 -26.00
CA GLU A 9 3.95 -6.09 -26.65
C GLU A 9 2.43 -6.24 -26.71
N GLU A 10 1.93 -7.45 -26.97
CA GLU A 10 0.50 -7.77 -26.92
C GLU A 10 -0.05 -7.59 -25.50
N PHE A 11 0.60 -8.19 -24.51
CA PHE A 11 0.26 -8.00 -23.09
C PHE A 11 0.24 -6.52 -22.68
N ALA A 12 1.27 -5.75 -23.02
CA ALA A 12 1.35 -4.32 -22.70
C ALA A 12 0.21 -3.52 -23.35
N SER A 13 -0.13 -3.83 -24.60
CA SER A 13 -1.23 -3.19 -25.33
C SER A 13 -2.58 -3.53 -24.71
N GLU A 14 -2.78 -4.79 -24.28
CA GLU A 14 -3.99 -5.25 -23.62
C GLU A 14 -4.17 -4.58 -22.25
N ILE A 15 -3.11 -4.49 -21.44
CA ILE A 15 -3.11 -3.78 -20.15
C ILE A 15 -3.35 -2.26 -20.31
N GLN A 16 -2.81 -1.63 -21.35
CA GLN A 16 -3.06 -0.20 -21.59
C GLN A 16 -4.50 0.08 -22.02
N ARG A 17 -5.14 -0.84 -22.76
CA ARG A 17 -6.55 -0.72 -23.15
C ARG A 17 -7.51 -0.85 -21.96
N LEU A 18 -7.02 -1.47 -20.91
CA LEU A 18 -7.70 -1.80 -19.67
C LEU A 18 -7.70 -0.64 -18.66
N SER A 19 -6.66 0.22 -18.66
CA SER A 19 -6.64 1.45 -17.84
C SER A 19 -7.71 2.47 -18.27
N THR A 20 -8.81 2.52 -17.53
CA THR A 20 -9.75 3.65 -17.57
C THR A 20 -9.39 4.63 -16.46
N ASP A 21 -8.61 5.65 -16.80
CA ASP A 21 -8.29 6.79 -15.93
C ASP A 21 -9.56 7.55 -15.51
N ALA A 22 -9.98 7.38 -14.27
CA ALA A 22 -10.71 8.38 -13.49
C ALA A 22 -10.46 8.14 -11.99
N GLU A 23 -9.27 8.45 -11.50
CA GLU A 23 -9.06 8.60 -10.06
C GLU A 23 -9.97 9.74 -9.55
N HIS A 24 -11.12 9.39 -8.97
CA HIS A 24 -11.94 10.35 -8.23
C HIS A 24 -11.23 10.74 -6.93
N PRO A 25 -11.38 12.00 -6.45
CA PRO A 25 -10.88 12.39 -5.14
C PRO A 25 -11.44 11.45 -4.06
N LYS A 26 -10.55 10.85 -3.27
CA LYS A 26 -10.94 9.92 -2.20
C LYS A 26 -11.85 10.61 -1.19
N THR A 27 -12.96 9.96 -0.87
CA THR A 27 -13.85 10.36 0.22
C THR A 27 -13.15 10.26 1.57
N ALA A 28 -13.70 10.92 2.61
CA ALA A 28 -13.17 10.83 3.96
C ALA A 28 -13.09 9.37 4.49
N PHE A 29 -14.03 8.50 4.11
CA PHE A 29 -14.06 7.10 4.53
C PHE A 29 -13.04 6.24 3.78
N GLU A 30 -12.78 6.52 2.50
CA GLU A 30 -11.71 5.87 1.74
C GLU A 30 -10.32 6.27 2.27
N LEU A 31 -10.14 7.53 2.68
CA LEU A 31 -8.90 7.99 3.33
C LEU A 31 -8.67 7.33 4.70
N LEU A 32 -9.75 7.07 5.44
CA LEU A 32 -9.71 6.42 6.76
C LEU A 32 -9.75 4.88 6.67
N GLY A 33 -9.82 4.31 5.47
CA GLY A 33 -9.85 2.85 5.25
C GLY A 33 -11.13 2.17 5.71
N VAL A 34 -12.23 2.92 5.84
CA VAL A 34 -13.52 2.44 6.38
C VAL A 34 -14.67 2.43 5.37
N GLY A 35 -14.42 2.85 4.12
CA GLY A 35 -15.46 2.89 3.06
C GLY A 35 -16.05 1.52 2.69
N GLN A 36 -15.38 0.43 3.07
CA GLN A 36 -15.81 -0.96 2.83
C GLN A 36 -16.67 -1.55 3.96
N TYR A 37 -16.93 -0.80 5.04
CA TYR A 37 -17.75 -1.28 6.15
C TYR A 37 -19.19 -0.75 6.04
N GLU A 38 -20.16 -1.65 6.22
CA GLU A 38 -21.60 -1.32 6.16
C GLU A 38 -21.98 -0.23 7.19
N ASP A 39 -21.28 -0.18 8.33
CA ASP A 39 -21.44 0.83 9.39
C ASP A 39 -21.32 2.28 8.88
N ALA A 40 -20.45 2.54 7.90
CA ALA A 40 -20.25 3.88 7.34
C ALA A 40 -21.44 4.32 6.48
N TRP A 41 -21.97 3.40 5.68
CA TRP A 41 -23.13 3.61 4.82
C TRP A 41 -24.40 3.77 5.65
N GLN A 42 -24.56 2.91 6.65
CA GLN A 42 -25.62 3.01 7.64
C GLN A 42 -25.58 4.37 8.33
N SER A 43 -24.41 4.83 8.78
CA SER A 43 -24.25 6.10 9.48
C SER A 43 -24.66 7.29 8.61
N TYR A 44 -24.24 7.32 7.33
CA TYR A 44 -24.64 8.38 6.40
C TYR A 44 -26.14 8.33 6.10
N LEU A 45 -26.67 7.15 5.78
CA LEU A 45 -28.07 6.99 5.43
C LEU A 45 -28.96 7.35 6.63
N GLN A 46 -28.63 6.87 7.84
CA GLN A 46 -29.30 7.27 9.08
C GLN A 46 -29.27 8.78 9.26
N TYR A 47 -28.08 9.39 9.16
CA TYR A 47 -27.90 10.82 9.38
C TYR A 47 -28.80 11.64 8.47
N PHE A 48 -28.90 11.31 7.17
CA PHE A 48 -29.75 12.06 6.23
C PHE A 48 -31.23 11.69 6.28
N LEU A 49 -31.59 10.47 6.68
CA LEU A 49 -32.98 10.07 6.84
C LEU A 49 -33.63 10.65 8.10
N THR A 50 -32.83 11.04 9.09
CA THR A 50 -33.34 11.50 10.39
C THR A 50 -33.70 12.99 10.35
N PRO A 51 -34.98 13.39 10.38
CA PRO A 51 -35.36 14.77 10.07
C PRO A 51 -34.82 15.84 11.03
N ASP A 52 -34.58 15.50 12.29
CA ASP A 52 -34.14 16.41 13.35
C ASP A 52 -32.61 16.56 13.45
N GLN A 53 -31.86 15.86 12.59
CA GLN A 53 -30.40 15.96 12.55
C GLN A 53 -29.91 17.32 12.01
N THR A 54 -28.65 17.60 12.31
CA THR A 54 -28.03 18.91 12.01
C THR A 54 -27.68 19.14 10.53
N HIS A 55 -28.08 18.26 9.61
CA HIS A 55 -27.87 18.43 8.17
C HIS A 55 -28.75 19.52 7.55
N GLN A 56 -29.80 20.00 8.23
CA GLN A 56 -30.67 21.11 7.80
C GLN A 56 -31.57 20.82 6.59
N PHE A 57 -31.74 19.55 6.20
CA PHE A 57 -32.75 19.16 5.20
C PHE A 57 -34.15 19.02 5.80
N GLY A 58 -34.27 19.03 7.14
CA GLY A 58 -35.50 18.62 7.79
C GLY A 58 -35.90 17.23 7.28
N GLY A 59 -37.17 17.05 6.97
CA GLY A 59 -37.69 15.81 6.38
C GLY A 59 -37.53 15.66 4.87
N GLU A 60 -36.85 16.57 4.16
CA GLU A 60 -36.86 16.58 2.69
C GLU A 60 -36.15 15.36 2.07
N PHE A 61 -35.01 14.95 2.62
CA PHE A 61 -34.31 13.74 2.16
C PHE A 61 -35.16 12.49 2.43
N LEU A 62 -35.73 12.38 3.63
CA LEU A 62 -36.66 11.32 4.00
C LEU A 62 -37.89 11.27 3.07
N ARG A 63 -38.48 12.41 2.74
CA ARG A 63 -39.62 12.52 1.81
C ARG A 63 -39.28 12.01 0.42
N ARG A 64 -38.10 12.36 -0.10
CA ARG A 64 -37.61 11.87 -1.40
C ARG A 64 -37.34 10.38 -1.37
N PHE A 65 -36.78 9.87 -0.27
CA PHE A 65 -36.60 8.45 -0.06
C PHE A 65 -37.93 7.68 -0.06
N PHE A 66 -38.95 8.15 0.67
CA PHE A 66 -40.29 7.56 0.60
C PHE A 66 -40.93 7.66 -0.79
N SER A 67 -40.73 8.77 -1.50
CA SER A 67 -41.21 8.93 -2.88
C SER A 67 -40.58 7.88 -3.81
N LEU A 68 -39.29 7.57 -3.64
CA LEU A 68 -38.62 6.49 -4.36
C LEU A 68 -39.28 5.14 -4.07
N LEU A 69 -39.51 4.83 -2.78
CA LEU A 69 -40.10 3.55 -2.37
C LEU A 69 -41.52 3.37 -2.94
N SER A 70 -42.35 4.42 -2.90
CA SER A 70 -43.69 4.38 -3.49
C SER A 70 -43.66 4.27 -5.02
N ASN A 71 -42.75 4.98 -5.70
CA ASN A 71 -42.63 4.93 -7.17
C ASN A 71 -42.17 3.57 -7.67
N ASN A 72 -41.37 2.85 -6.88
CA ASN A 72 -40.89 1.51 -7.18
C ASN A 72 -41.85 0.40 -6.72
N GLU A 73 -43.00 0.76 -6.13
CA GLU A 73 -43.99 -0.19 -5.59
C GLU A 73 -43.38 -1.16 -4.55
N VAL A 74 -42.31 -0.74 -3.85
CA VAL A 74 -41.63 -1.56 -2.83
C VAL A 74 -42.15 -1.32 -1.41
N MET A 75 -43.13 -0.41 -1.28
CA MET A 75 -43.82 -0.06 -0.04
C MET A 75 -45.33 -0.19 -0.22
N SER A 76 -45.99 -0.76 0.79
CA SER A 76 -47.42 -1.03 0.81
C SER A 76 -48.25 0.09 1.44
N PHE A 77 -47.62 0.95 2.26
CA PHE A 77 -48.27 2.11 2.88
C PHE A 77 -47.86 3.43 2.21
N SER A 78 -48.59 4.50 2.54
CA SER A 78 -48.28 5.86 2.09
C SER A 78 -48.08 6.76 3.31
N PRO A 79 -46.85 7.21 3.59
CA PRO A 79 -46.62 8.15 4.67
C PRO A 79 -47.42 9.43 4.44
N PRO A 80 -47.96 10.08 5.48
CA PRO A 80 -48.67 11.33 5.30
C PRO A 80 -47.72 12.41 4.73
N GLU A 81 -48.09 13.09 3.64
CA GLU A 81 -47.28 14.20 3.08
C GLU A 81 -47.01 15.31 4.12
N ALA A 82 -47.95 15.48 5.04
CA ALA A 82 -47.85 16.43 6.14
C ALA A 82 -47.09 15.87 7.37
N GLY A 83 -46.62 14.61 7.33
CA GLY A 83 -46.22 13.74 8.46
C GLY A 83 -44.72 13.46 8.61
N LEU A 84 -43.87 13.93 7.69
CA LEU A 84 -42.41 13.66 7.70
C LEU A 84 -41.60 14.78 8.35
N ARG A 85 -42.17 15.53 9.30
CA ARG A 85 -41.47 16.62 9.99
C ARG A 85 -40.83 16.14 11.30
N PRO A 86 -39.74 16.79 11.76
CA PRO A 86 -39.09 16.48 13.04
C PRO A 86 -40.03 16.43 14.26
N ASP A 87 -41.09 17.22 14.26
CA ASP A 87 -42.02 17.40 15.38
C ASP A 87 -43.18 16.37 15.40
N GLN A 88 -43.16 15.38 14.52
CA GLN A 88 -44.27 14.44 14.33
C GLN A 88 -43.99 13.01 14.81
N GLY A 89 -42.94 12.83 15.61
CA GLY A 89 -42.65 11.53 16.23
C GLY A 89 -42.05 10.50 15.27
N ILE A 90 -41.37 10.97 14.22
CA ILE A 90 -40.53 10.13 13.38
C ILE A 90 -39.25 9.80 14.13
N GLU A 91 -38.97 8.51 14.32
CA GLU A 91 -37.73 8.04 14.92
C GLU A 91 -36.97 7.17 13.93
N VAL A 92 -35.66 7.41 13.80
CA VAL A 92 -34.75 6.60 12.97
C VAL A 92 -33.67 6.03 13.86
N THR A 93 -33.74 4.73 14.11
CA THR A 93 -32.79 4.02 14.99
C THR A 93 -31.92 3.07 14.18
N ALA A 94 -30.62 3.07 14.46
CA ALA A 94 -29.67 2.12 13.88
C ALA A 94 -29.34 1.01 14.89
N GLU A 95 -29.07 -0.20 14.38
CA GLU A 95 -28.58 -1.35 15.15
C GLU A 95 -29.35 -1.63 16.45
N ARG A 96 -30.66 -1.45 16.45
CA ARG A 96 -31.49 -1.74 17.63
C ARG A 96 -31.56 -3.25 17.85
N GLN A 97 -31.07 -3.72 18.99
CA GLN A 97 -31.19 -5.13 19.36
C GLN A 97 -32.62 -5.46 19.81
N SER A 98 -33.23 -6.48 19.21
CA SER A 98 -34.52 -7.03 19.63
C SER A 98 -34.36 -8.00 20.82
N SER A 99 -35.48 -8.44 21.39
CA SER A 99 -35.48 -9.49 22.43
C SER A 99 -34.96 -10.84 21.92
N ASP A 100 -35.03 -11.05 20.62
CA ASP A 100 -34.67 -12.31 19.95
C ASP A 100 -33.23 -12.27 19.37
N ASP A 101 -32.42 -11.31 19.84
CA ASP A 101 -31.02 -11.12 19.44
C ASP A 101 -30.85 -10.84 17.93
N ASN A 102 -31.86 -10.19 17.35
CA ASN A 102 -31.78 -9.62 16.00
C ASN A 102 -31.39 -8.15 16.09
N ARG A 103 -30.76 -7.63 15.03
CA ARG A 103 -30.23 -6.27 14.99
C ARG A 103 -30.27 -5.74 13.55
N PRO A 104 -31.40 -5.21 13.09
CA PRO A 104 -31.50 -4.61 11.77
C PRO A 104 -30.66 -3.34 11.70
N ASP A 105 -30.17 -3.03 10.51
CA ASP A 105 -29.29 -1.88 10.28
C ASP A 105 -30.01 -0.56 10.56
N LEU A 106 -31.24 -0.40 10.06
CA LEU A 106 -32.09 0.77 10.33
C LEU A 106 -33.55 0.39 10.57
N ILE A 107 -34.19 1.11 11.48
CA ILE A 107 -35.65 1.09 11.69
C ILE A 107 -36.13 2.54 11.67
N ILE A 108 -37.18 2.80 10.89
CA ILE A 108 -37.91 4.07 10.89
C ILE A 108 -39.31 3.82 11.41
N THR A 109 -39.76 4.61 12.38
CA THR A 109 -41.14 4.52 12.92
C THR A 109 -41.82 5.89 12.91
N SER A 110 -43.15 5.88 12.83
CA SER A 110 -43.99 7.05 13.02
C SER A 110 -45.05 6.75 14.08
N GLY A 111 -44.79 7.12 15.33
CA GLY A 111 -45.69 6.82 16.45
C GLY A 111 -46.09 5.34 16.47
N SER A 112 -47.39 5.06 16.32
CA SER A 112 -47.96 3.70 16.17
C SER A 112 -48.64 3.49 14.81
N GLU A 113 -48.38 4.37 13.83
CA GLU A 113 -49.02 4.30 12.52
C GLU A 113 -48.30 3.28 11.63
N TRP A 114 -47.00 3.44 11.43
CA TRP A 114 -46.23 2.57 10.55
C TRP A 114 -44.78 2.42 10.98
N PHE A 115 -44.14 1.35 10.48
CA PHE A 115 -42.70 1.15 10.56
C PHE A 115 -42.08 0.76 9.21
N LEU A 116 -40.79 1.03 9.07
CA LEU A 116 -39.96 0.55 7.97
C LEU A 116 -38.69 -0.07 8.55
N CYS A 117 -38.49 -1.36 8.32
CA CYS A 117 -37.27 -2.06 8.71
C CYS A 117 -36.36 -2.18 7.50
N ILE A 118 -35.11 -1.74 7.60
CA ILE A 118 -34.18 -1.70 6.48
C ILE A 118 -32.94 -2.51 6.84
N GLU A 119 -32.61 -3.44 5.96
CA GLU A 119 -31.35 -4.17 5.96
C GLU A 119 -30.50 -3.70 4.77
N LEU A 120 -29.24 -3.40 5.04
CA LEU A 120 -28.27 -2.92 4.08
C LEU A 120 -27.29 -4.03 3.73
N LYS A 121 -26.92 -4.11 2.45
CA LYS A 121 -25.75 -4.85 1.99
C LYS A 121 -24.92 -4.00 1.07
N VAL A 122 -23.61 -3.99 1.31
CA VAL A 122 -22.65 -3.29 0.45
C VAL A 122 -21.77 -4.27 -0.32
N HIS A 123 -21.21 -5.29 0.36
CA HIS A 123 -20.27 -6.24 -0.26
C HIS A 123 -20.63 -7.71 -0.11
N ALA A 124 -21.43 -8.06 0.89
CA ALA A 124 -21.79 -9.44 1.19
C ALA A 124 -23.27 -9.68 0.91
N SER A 125 -23.64 -10.89 0.51
CA SER A 125 -25.01 -11.37 0.62
C SER A 125 -25.34 -11.68 2.09
N GLU A 126 -26.61 -11.97 2.39
CA GLU A 126 -26.99 -12.49 3.72
C GLU A 126 -26.03 -13.59 4.23
N GLY A 127 -25.70 -13.51 5.52
CA GLY A 127 -24.79 -14.45 6.17
C GLY A 127 -25.29 -15.90 6.14
N ARG A 128 -24.36 -16.87 6.04
CA ARG A 128 -24.66 -18.31 6.03
C ARG A 128 -24.87 -18.89 7.45
N GLY A 129 -25.80 -18.32 8.21
CA GLY A 129 -26.26 -18.87 9.49
C GLY A 129 -27.24 -20.04 9.31
N ASP A 130 -27.65 -20.66 10.42
CA ASP A 130 -28.66 -21.75 10.42
C ASP A 130 -30.01 -21.32 9.82
N GLN A 131 -30.32 -20.02 9.85
CA GLN A 131 -31.37 -19.38 9.06
C GLN A 131 -30.88 -18.04 8.48
N PRO A 132 -31.29 -17.68 7.24
CA PRO A 132 -31.01 -16.38 6.64
C PRO A 132 -31.51 -15.20 7.49
N GLN A 133 -30.78 -14.09 7.45
CA GLN A 133 -30.98 -12.92 8.33
C GLN A 133 -32.35 -12.26 8.10
N THR A 134 -32.76 -12.09 6.84
CA THR A 134 -34.04 -11.45 6.51
C THR A 134 -35.24 -12.32 6.93
N ILE A 135 -35.08 -13.64 6.94
CA ILE A 135 -36.11 -14.57 7.46
C ILE A 135 -36.24 -14.42 8.97
N ARG A 136 -35.13 -14.28 9.70
CA ARG A 136 -35.18 -14.04 11.14
C ARG A 136 -35.90 -12.73 11.46
N TYR A 137 -35.57 -11.66 10.74
CA TYR A 137 -36.12 -10.33 11.03
C TYR A 137 -37.60 -10.24 10.69
N ALA A 138 -38.04 -10.86 9.59
CA ALA A 138 -39.44 -10.90 9.21
C ALA A 138 -40.32 -11.71 10.18
N ASN A 139 -39.74 -12.62 10.98
CA ASN A 139 -40.45 -13.43 11.96
C ASN A 139 -40.33 -12.91 13.40
N ASP A 140 -39.58 -11.83 13.63
CA ASP A 140 -39.34 -11.27 14.95
C ASP A 140 -40.42 -10.23 15.28
N GLU A 141 -41.35 -10.62 16.16
CA GLU A 141 -42.45 -9.74 16.62
C GLU A 141 -41.94 -8.52 17.40
N HIS A 142 -40.69 -8.52 17.86
CA HIS A 142 -40.06 -7.47 18.67
C HIS A 142 -38.94 -6.74 17.91
N ILE A 143 -38.88 -6.88 16.58
CA ILE A 143 -37.88 -6.21 15.74
C ILE A 143 -38.00 -4.69 15.83
N VAL A 144 -39.21 -4.18 16.11
CA VAL A 144 -39.52 -2.75 16.31
C VAL A 144 -39.85 -2.44 17.77
N PRO A 145 -39.77 -1.16 18.21
CA PRO A 145 -39.75 -0.78 19.63
C PRO A 145 -40.92 -1.27 20.49
N ASP A 146 -42.14 -1.17 19.97
CA ASP A 146 -43.39 -1.55 20.64
C ASP A 146 -43.93 -2.91 20.16
N GLY A 147 -43.14 -3.61 19.35
CA GLY A 147 -43.51 -4.83 18.65
C GLY A 147 -44.33 -4.57 17.39
N VAL A 148 -44.23 -5.47 16.41
CA VAL A 148 -44.82 -5.33 15.07
C VAL A 148 -46.34 -5.11 15.15
N SER A 149 -47.02 -5.80 16.07
CA SER A 149 -48.48 -5.70 16.25
C SER A 149 -48.99 -4.35 16.79
N ALA A 150 -48.09 -3.48 17.27
CA ALA A 150 -48.44 -2.15 17.75
C ALA A 150 -48.56 -1.11 16.62
N TYR A 151 -48.13 -1.45 15.40
CA TYR A 151 -48.19 -0.58 14.23
C TYR A 151 -49.33 -1.01 13.29
N GLU A 152 -49.99 -0.05 12.64
CA GLU A 152 -51.07 -0.35 11.68
C GLU A 152 -50.53 -0.97 10.40
N ASP A 153 -49.41 -0.42 9.91
CA ASP A 153 -48.74 -0.85 8.68
C ASP A 153 -47.23 -1.06 8.91
N GLY A 154 -46.58 -1.81 8.02
CA GLY A 154 -45.13 -1.87 8.01
C GLY A 154 -44.55 -2.70 6.87
N ASP A 155 -43.36 -2.31 6.43
CA ASP A 155 -42.64 -2.95 5.35
C ASP A 155 -41.18 -3.23 5.73
N PHE A 156 -40.58 -4.18 5.01
CA PHE A 156 -39.17 -4.53 5.13
C PHE A 156 -38.47 -4.25 3.79
N ILE A 157 -37.36 -3.53 3.82
CA ILE A 157 -36.58 -3.15 2.64
C ILE A 157 -35.18 -3.74 2.73
N TYR A 158 -34.72 -4.33 1.62
CA TYR A 158 -33.37 -4.86 1.49
C TYR A 158 -32.61 -4.04 0.44
N ILE A 159 -31.70 -3.17 0.90
CA ILE A 159 -30.92 -2.31 0.01
C ILE A 159 -29.62 -3.02 -0.36
N LYS A 160 -29.39 -3.25 -1.66
CA LYS A 160 -28.26 -4.05 -2.14
C LYS A 160 -27.67 -3.53 -3.46
N PRO A 161 -26.45 -3.94 -3.86
CA PRO A 161 -26.01 -3.81 -5.25
C PRO A 161 -26.98 -4.55 -6.18
N ARG A 162 -27.16 -4.04 -7.40
CA ARG A 162 -28.14 -4.59 -8.35
C ARG A 162 -27.96 -6.09 -8.59
N GLU A 163 -26.71 -6.51 -8.76
CA GLU A 163 -26.31 -7.89 -9.05
C GLU A 163 -26.17 -8.79 -7.81
N ALA A 164 -26.35 -8.26 -6.60
CA ALA A 164 -26.29 -9.05 -5.39
C ALA A 164 -27.52 -9.97 -5.24
N THR A 165 -27.36 -11.06 -4.50
CA THR A 165 -28.45 -12.01 -4.22
C THR A 165 -29.64 -11.29 -3.55
N PRO A 166 -30.89 -11.57 -3.99
CA PRO A 166 -32.09 -11.06 -3.33
C PRO A 166 -32.21 -11.57 -1.88
N PRO A 167 -33.05 -10.94 -1.05
CA PRO A 167 -33.33 -11.38 0.29
C PRO A 167 -33.99 -12.77 0.27
N ALA A 168 -33.70 -13.56 1.30
CA ALA A 168 -34.27 -14.89 1.45
C ALA A 168 -35.75 -14.86 1.87
N SER A 169 -36.18 -13.79 2.56
CA SER A 169 -37.56 -13.60 2.98
C SER A 169 -38.39 -12.90 1.91
N ALA A 170 -39.57 -13.46 1.61
CA ALA A 170 -40.54 -12.81 0.71
C ALA A 170 -41.21 -11.56 1.31
N SER A 171 -41.01 -11.29 2.61
CA SER A 171 -41.50 -10.07 3.25
C SER A 171 -40.62 -8.85 2.96
N PHE A 172 -39.38 -9.06 2.47
CA PHE A 172 -38.48 -7.98 2.11
C PHE A 172 -38.62 -7.63 0.63
N SER A 173 -38.76 -6.33 0.35
CA SER A 173 -38.71 -5.77 -1.00
C SER A 173 -37.28 -5.30 -1.33
N ASP A 174 -36.83 -5.60 -2.55
CA ASP A 174 -35.50 -5.25 -3.03
C ASP A 174 -35.43 -3.79 -3.47
N LEU A 175 -34.36 -3.11 -3.06
CA LEU A 175 -34.01 -1.78 -3.58
C LEU A 175 -32.52 -1.75 -3.94
N ALA A 176 -32.18 -1.21 -5.11
CA ALA A 176 -30.78 -1.09 -5.51
C ALA A 176 -30.13 0.18 -4.94
N TRP A 177 -28.85 0.12 -4.56
CA TRP A 177 -28.08 1.30 -4.17
C TRP A 177 -28.06 2.40 -5.25
N GLY A 178 -28.10 2.04 -6.53
CA GLY A 178 -28.21 3.01 -7.64
C GLY A 178 -29.53 3.79 -7.63
N GLU A 179 -30.60 3.23 -7.07
CA GLU A 179 -31.87 3.92 -6.90
C GLU A 179 -31.80 4.88 -5.71
N VAL A 180 -31.17 4.48 -4.61
CA VAL A 180 -30.88 5.38 -3.48
C VAL A 180 -29.97 6.53 -3.92
N GLN A 181 -29.01 6.27 -4.80
CA GLN A 181 -28.13 7.30 -5.37
C GLN A 181 -28.90 8.39 -6.12
N SER A 182 -29.99 8.04 -6.80
CA SER A 182 -30.85 9.04 -7.47
C SER A 182 -31.46 10.02 -6.46
N VAL A 183 -31.82 9.57 -5.26
CA VAL A 183 -32.33 10.44 -4.19
C VAL A 183 -31.24 11.37 -3.65
N VAL A 184 -30.02 10.88 -3.51
CA VAL A 184 -28.84 11.67 -3.10
C VAL A 184 -28.55 12.76 -4.12
N GLN A 185 -28.46 12.40 -5.40
CA GLN A 185 -28.18 13.32 -6.51
C GLN A 185 -29.32 14.34 -6.70
N ASP A 186 -30.57 13.91 -6.63
CA ASP A 186 -31.72 14.81 -6.71
C ASP A 186 -31.76 15.78 -5.53
N THR A 187 -31.37 15.34 -4.33
CA THR A 187 -31.28 16.23 -3.17
C THR A 187 -30.17 17.27 -3.36
N LEU A 188 -29.00 16.87 -3.88
CA LEU A 188 -27.90 17.77 -4.27
C LEU A 188 -28.33 18.78 -5.34
N ALA A 189 -29.01 18.33 -6.40
CA ALA A 189 -29.44 19.18 -7.51
C ALA A 189 -30.51 20.20 -7.12
N ASN A 190 -31.34 19.88 -6.13
CA ASN A 190 -32.44 20.73 -5.67
C ASN A 190 -32.12 21.51 -4.38
N MET A 191 -30.85 21.59 -3.98
CA MET A 191 -30.49 22.39 -2.82
C MET A 191 -30.75 23.87 -3.05
N THR A 192 -31.34 24.52 -2.04
CA THR A 192 -31.46 25.99 -2.02
C THR A 192 -30.08 26.64 -1.88
N GLU A 193 -29.92 27.87 -2.36
CA GLU A 193 -28.66 28.65 -2.27
C GLU A 193 -28.11 28.83 -0.84
N TYR A 194 -28.86 28.43 0.19
CA TYR A 194 -28.53 28.62 1.62
C TYR A 194 -28.12 27.34 2.36
N ALA A 195 -27.99 26.19 1.67
CA ALA A 195 -27.52 24.98 2.32
C ALA A 195 -26.08 25.16 2.86
N PRO A 196 -25.76 24.74 4.10
CA PRO A 196 -24.40 24.84 4.62
C PRO A 196 -23.41 24.07 3.76
N ALA A 197 -22.26 24.68 3.46
CA ALA A 197 -21.19 24.04 2.69
C ALA A 197 -20.78 22.68 3.27
N ARG A 198 -20.84 22.52 4.59
CA ARG A 198 -20.55 21.24 5.26
C ARG A 198 -21.56 20.15 4.92
N THR A 199 -22.84 20.47 4.91
CA THR A 199 -23.89 19.53 4.51
C THR A 199 -23.73 19.11 3.06
N ILE A 200 -23.44 20.07 2.16
CA ILE A 200 -23.18 19.80 0.75
C ILE A 200 -22.01 18.83 0.60
N ALA A 201 -20.89 19.10 1.29
CA ALA A 201 -19.73 18.23 1.28
C ALA A 201 -20.04 16.83 1.81
N GLN A 202 -20.78 16.71 2.92
CA GLN A 202 -21.15 15.41 3.49
C GLN A 202 -22.04 14.59 2.55
N LEU A 203 -23.01 15.24 1.89
CA LEU A 203 -23.91 14.54 0.95
C LEU A 203 -23.19 14.21 -0.37
N SER A 204 -22.29 15.08 -0.82
CA SER A 204 -21.40 14.80 -1.95
C SER A 204 -20.45 13.66 -1.64
N ASP A 205 -19.88 13.60 -0.43
CA ASP A 205 -19.02 12.49 0.01
C ASP A 205 -19.81 11.18 0.01
N PHE A 206 -21.06 11.19 0.48
CA PHE A 206 -21.92 10.01 0.42
C PHE A 206 -22.27 9.61 -1.03
N SER A 207 -22.56 10.58 -1.89
CA SER A 207 -22.78 10.38 -3.33
C SER A 207 -21.57 9.72 -3.99
N THR A 208 -20.36 10.25 -3.74
CA THR A 208 -19.11 9.70 -4.27
C THR A 208 -18.81 8.33 -3.68
N LEU A 209 -19.13 8.08 -2.40
CA LEU A 209 -18.98 6.75 -1.81
C LEU A 209 -19.89 5.74 -2.50
N ILE A 210 -21.17 6.07 -2.73
CA ILE A 210 -22.09 5.19 -3.45
C ILE A 210 -21.62 4.97 -4.90
N ASP A 211 -21.23 6.03 -5.63
CA ASP A 211 -20.74 5.93 -7.01
C ASP A 211 -19.46 5.11 -7.11
N SER A 212 -18.46 5.40 -6.26
CA SER A 212 -17.21 4.64 -6.15
C SER A 212 -17.50 3.17 -5.92
N GLN A 213 -18.41 2.85 -5.00
CA GLN A 213 -18.67 1.47 -4.61
C GLN A 213 -19.60 0.73 -5.58
N LEU A 214 -20.54 1.40 -6.24
CA LEU A 214 -21.25 0.84 -7.39
C LEU A 214 -20.30 0.56 -8.55
N SER A 215 -19.31 1.43 -8.75
CA SER A 215 -18.22 1.24 -9.73
C SER A 215 -17.19 0.18 -9.28
N MET A 216 -17.08 -0.12 -7.98
CA MET A 216 -16.18 -1.16 -7.41
C MET A 216 -16.87 -2.52 -7.14
N THR A 217 -18.20 -2.58 -7.02
CA THR A 217 -18.97 -3.84 -6.86
C THR A 217 -19.18 -4.56 -8.19
N GLU A 218 -19.09 -3.82 -9.30
CA GLU A 218 -18.32 -4.28 -10.44
C GLU A 218 -16.88 -4.43 -9.94
N ILE A 219 -16.48 -5.61 -9.40
CA ILE A 219 -15.05 -5.86 -9.19
C ILE A 219 -14.43 -5.58 -10.54
N ASP A 220 -13.72 -4.46 -10.58
CA ASP A 220 -13.19 -3.78 -11.74
C ASP A 220 -12.93 -4.83 -12.83
N GLU A 221 -13.81 -4.87 -13.83
CA GLU A 221 -13.69 -5.84 -14.91
C GLU A 221 -12.28 -5.75 -15.49
N ASP A 222 -11.70 -4.54 -15.47
CA ASP A 222 -10.29 -4.27 -15.62
C ASP A 222 -9.40 -5.05 -14.62
N THR A 223 -9.49 -4.88 -13.30
CA THR A 223 -8.72 -5.70 -12.32
C THR A 223 -8.90 -7.22 -12.51
N ARG A 224 -10.09 -7.72 -12.84
CA ARG A 224 -10.29 -9.16 -13.16
C ARG A 224 -9.58 -9.54 -14.46
N GLN A 225 -9.71 -8.73 -15.50
CA GLN A 225 -9.07 -8.92 -16.79
C GLN A 225 -7.54 -8.78 -16.69
N ARG A 226 -7.00 -7.85 -15.88
CA ARG A 226 -5.56 -7.75 -15.57
C ARG A 226 -5.04 -8.98 -14.86
N LYS A 227 -5.80 -9.50 -13.88
CA LYS A 227 -5.44 -10.74 -13.17
C LYS A 227 -5.49 -11.94 -14.13
N ASP A 228 -6.50 -12.02 -14.99
CA ASP A 228 -6.61 -13.09 -15.98
C ASP A 228 -5.50 -13.00 -17.04
N LEU A 229 -5.19 -11.79 -17.55
CA LEU A 229 -4.05 -11.52 -18.43
C LEU A 229 -2.73 -11.86 -17.75
N TYR A 230 -2.53 -11.49 -16.48
CA TYR A 230 -1.32 -11.89 -15.75
C TYR A 230 -1.15 -13.41 -15.71
N PHE A 231 -2.22 -14.18 -15.52
CA PHE A 231 -2.15 -15.64 -15.55
C PHE A 231 -1.97 -16.21 -16.96
N GLU A 232 -2.50 -15.54 -17.99
CA GLU A 232 -2.33 -15.90 -19.40
C GLU A 232 -0.88 -15.70 -19.87
N TYR A 233 -0.25 -14.60 -19.47
CA TYR A 233 1.13 -14.24 -19.82
C TYR A 233 2.16 -14.60 -18.74
N ARG A 234 1.75 -15.41 -17.75
CA ARG A 234 2.58 -15.71 -16.58
C ARG A 234 3.90 -16.35 -16.96
N ASP A 235 3.88 -17.27 -17.92
CA ASP A 235 5.07 -18.03 -18.30
C ASP A 235 6.10 -17.12 -18.95
N GLU A 236 5.65 -16.15 -19.77
CA GLU A 236 6.49 -15.15 -20.44
C GLU A 236 7.06 -14.13 -19.46
N ILE A 237 6.22 -13.66 -18.52
CA ILE A 237 6.67 -12.78 -17.42
C ILE A 237 7.72 -13.50 -16.58
N THR A 238 7.47 -14.76 -16.22
CA THR A 238 8.40 -15.59 -15.44
C THR A 238 9.69 -15.85 -16.23
N GLU A 239 9.62 -16.06 -17.54
CA GLU A 239 10.81 -16.21 -18.40
C GLU A 239 11.65 -14.92 -18.40
N ALA A 240 11.01 -13.75 -18.54
CA ALA A 240 11.69 -12.47 -18.48
C ALA A 240 12.33 -12.19 -17.10
N GLU A 241 11.63 -12.50 -16.01
CA GLU A 241 12.16 -12.40 -14.64
C GLU A 241 13.38 -13.32 -14.43
N ASN A 242 13.29 -14.59 -14.87
CA ASN A 242 14.40 -15.54 -14.79
C ASN A 242 15.61 -15.12 -15.64
N ALA A 243 15.38 -14.38 -16.74
CA ALA A 243 16.45 -13.82 -17.54
C ALA A 243 17.24 -12.76 -16.77
N ILE A 244 16.59 -11.98 -15.88
CA ILE A 244 17.25 -11.01 -15.01
C ILE A 244 18.17 -11.73 -14.01
N GLU A 245 17.67 -12.77 -13.33
CA GLU A 245 18.48 -13.61 -12.43
C GLU A 245 19.72 -14.15 -13.14
N THR A 246 19.51 -14.71 -14.33
CA THR A 246 20.59 -15.27 -15.14
C THR A 246 21.58 -14.18 -15.55
N PHE A 247 21.10 -13.00 -15.96
CA PHE A 247 21.94 -11.88 -16.37
C PHE A 247 22.80 -11.34 -15.22
N VAL A 248 22.21 -11.14 -14.04
CA VAL A 248 22.95 -10.67 -12.85
C VAL A 248 24.07 -11.66 -12.50
N LYS A 249 23.79 -12.97 -12.50
CA LYS A 249 24.76 -14.01 -12.12
C LYS A 249 25.83 -14.27 -13.17
N SER A 250 25.45 -14.27 -14.44
CA SER A 250 26.36 -14.64 -15.55
C SER A 250 27.10 -13.45 -16.15
N THR A 251 26.54 -12.24 -16.07
CA THR A 251 27.14 -11.02 -16.61
C THR A 251 27.66 -10.13 -15.48
N LEU A 252 26.80 -9.53 -14.65
CA LEU A 252 27.24 -8.51 -13.69
C LEU A 252 28.26 -9.06 -12.68
N GLN A 253 27.99 -10.22 -12.09
CA GLN A 253 28.89 -10.86 -11.11
C GLN A 253 30.22 -11.32 -11.72
N GLN A 254 30.26 -11.69 -13.00
CA GLN A 254 31.46 -12.19 -13.67
C GLN A 254 32.31 -11.06 -14.28
N ASN A 255 31.66 -10.03 -14.83
CA ASN A 255 32.31 -9.09 -15.74
C ASN A 255 32.65 -7.75 -15.10
N TRP A 256 32.15 -7.45 -13.88
CA TRP A 256 32.36 -6.15 -13.24
C TRP A 256 33.82 -5.71 -13.17
N ARG A 257 34.76 -6.65 -12.91
CA ARG A 257 36.19 -6.34 -12.93
C ARG A 257 36.65 -5.89 -14.32
N GLN A 258 36.30 -6.65 -15.35
CA GLN A 258 36.70 -6.34 -16.72
C GLN A 258 36.11 -4.99 -17.17
N ALA A 259 34.88 -4.68 -16.75
CA ALA A 259 34.24 -3.40 -17.00
C ALA A 259 35.03 -2.24 -16.38
N LEU A 260 35.42 -2.37 -15.11
CA LEU A 260 36.26 -1.40 -14.39
C LEU A 260 37.70 -1.31 -14.90
N GLU A 261 38.27 -2.38 -15.45
CA GLU A 261 39.61 -2.33 -16.05
C GLU A 261 39.58 -1.73 -17.48
N GLY A 262 38.39 -1.64 -18.08
CA GLY A 262 38.16 -1.16 -19.44
C GLY A 262 37.42 0.18 -19.50
N ALA A 263 36.15 0.13 -19.90
CA ALA A 263 35.33 1.30 -20.22
C ALA A 263 34.96 2.15 -19.00
N TYR A 264 34.93 1.56 -17.81
CA TYR A 264 34.49 2.18 -16.55
C TYR A 264 35.64 2.33 -15.57
N LYS A 265 36.85 2.60 -16.08
CA LYS A 265 38.03 2.75 -15.25
C LYS A 265 37.90 4.00 -14.37
N PRO A 266 37.99 3.87 -13.03
CA PRO A 266 37.98 5.01 -12.13
C PRO A 266 39.02 6.06 -12.52
N GLY A 267 38.66 7.33 -12.38
CA GLY A 267 39.57 8.45 -12.57
C GLY A 267 40.81 8.31 -11.68
N ASN A 268 41.99 8.47 -12.28
CA ASN A 268 43.28 8.28 -11.62
C ASN A 268 43.83 9.58 -11.00
N ASP A 269 42.99 10.54 -10.64
CA ASP A 269 43.44 11.87 -10.22
C ASP A 269 44.38 11.84 -9.00
N GLN A 270 44.36 10.75 -8.21
CA GLN A 270 45.12 10.62 -6.97
C GLN A 270 45.77 9.22 -6.75
N GLU A 271 46.00 8.45 -7.81
CA GLU A 271 46.86 7.24 -7.84
C GLU A 271 46.50 6.06 -6.89
N ILE A 272 45.25 5.87 -6.44
CA ILE A 272 44.89 4.62 -5.75
C ILE A 272 44.88 3.44 -6.74
N GLU A 273 45.73 2.44 -6.46
CA GLU A 273 45.65 1.14 -7.12
C GLU A 273 44.58 0.28 -6.43
N TRP A 274 43.56 -0.13 -7.17
CA TRP A 274 42.50 -1.00 -6.66
C TRP A 274 42.79 -2.47 -6.95
N GLN A 275 42.64 -3.32 -5.93
CA GLN A 275 42.72 -4.77 -6.03
C GLN A 275 41.33 -5.39 -5.94
N TYR A 276 40.97 -6.16 -6.97
CA TYR A 276 39.66 -6.77 -7.13
C TYR A 276 39.65 -8.23 -6.65
N GLY A 277 38.66 -8.59 -5.83
CA GLY A 277 38.45 -9.93 -5.28
C GLY A 277 37.00 -10.39 -5.39
N ALA A 278 36.74 -11.67 -5.11
CA ALA A 278 35.40 -12.28 -5.16
C ALA A 278 34.69 -12.20 -6.53
N ILE A 279 35.45 -12.17 -7.63
CA ILE A 279 34.90 -12.17 -8.99
C ILE A 279 34.06 -13.44 -9.22
N GLY A 280 32.89 -13.28 -9.82
CA GLY A 280 31.95 -14.36 -10.09
C GLY A 280 31.22 -14.91 -8.86
N LYS A 281 31.33 -14.23 -7.71
CA LYS A 281 30.53 -14.51 -6.51
C LYS A 281 29.31 -13.60 -6.49
N GLY A 282 28.38 -13.87 -5.57
CA GLY A 282 27.21 -13.02 -5.31
C GLY A 282 27.53 -11.62 -4.74
N TYR A 283 28.82 -11.29 -4.65
CA TYR A 283 29.38 -10.03 -4.19
C TYR A 283 30.73 -9.84 -4.85
N GLY A 284 31.16 -8.59 -5.02
CA GLY A 284 32.52 -8.24 -5.43
C GLY A 284 33.21 -7.42 -4.36
N GLN A 285 34.51 -7.63 -4.19
CA GLN A 285 35.31 -6.94 -3.17
C GLN A 285 36.39 -6.09 -3.81
N VAL A 286 36.61 -4.90 -3.27
CA VAL A 286 37.68 -4.00 -3.71
C VAL A 286 38.51 -3.54 -2.52
N ARG A 287 39.84 -3.56 -2.66
CA ARG A 287 40.81 -3.23 -1.60
C ARG A 287 41.96 -2.39 -2.15
N THR A 288 42.64 -1.65 -1.28
CA THR A 288 43.96 -1.10 -1.61
C THR A 288 45.07 -2.13 -1.32
N PRO A 289 46.27 -2.03 -1.92
CA PRO A 289 47.38 -2.95 -1.66
C PRO A 289 47.73 -3.07 -0.17
N ARG A 290 47.71 -1.96 0.57
CA ARG A 290 48.00 -1.94 2.02
C ARG A 290 47.01 -2.80 2.81
N TRP A 291 45.74 -2.79 2.41
CA TRP A 291 44.69 -3.58 3.07
C TRP A 291 44.83 -5.06 2.79
N VAL A 292 45.30 -5.43 1.59
CA VAL A 292 45.63 -6.83 1.30
C VAL A 292 46.80 -7.30 2.16
N SER A 293 47.83 -6.47 2.32
CA SER A 293 48.92 -6.76 3.27
C SER A 293 48.42 -6.85 4.71
N ALA A 294 47.52 -5.96 5.16
CA ALA A 294 46.94 -5.99 6.51
C ALA A 294 46.15 -7.29 6.76
N LYS A 295 45.42 -7.79 5.76
CA LYS A 295 44.66 -9.03 5.86
C LYS A 295 45.56 -10.27 5.99
N SER A 296 46.58 -10.38 5.13
CA SER A 296 47.46 -11.56 5.08
C SER A 296 48.70 -11.48 5.98
N GLY A 297 48.94 -10.31 6.58
CA GLY A 297 50.08 -10.01 7.41
C GLY A 297 49.84 -10.26 8.89
N SER A 298 50.68 -9.67 9.73
CA SER A 298 50.61 -9.77 11.19
C SER A 298 49.38 -9.09 11.81
N GLU A 299 48.83 -8.11 11.12
CA GLU A 299 47.68 -7.32 11.59
C GLU A 299 46.38 -8.11 11.50
N GLU A 300 46.26 -9.06 10.56
CA GLU A 300 45.06 -9.90 10.33
C GLU A 300 43.75 -9.09 10.26
N LEU A 301 43.75 -7.93 9.60
CA LEU A 301 42.55 -7.07 9.47
C LEU A 301 41.97 -7.20 8.05
N ASP A 302 40.74 -7.74 7.92
CA ASP A 302 40.05 -7.83 6.62
C ASP A 302 39.13 -6.63 6.41
N ILE A 303 39.71 -5.53 5.94
CA ILE A 303 38.97 -4.35 5.50
C ILE A 303 38.83 -4.35 3.97
N HIS A 304 37.62 -4.08 3.49
CA HIS A 304 37.33 -3.99 2.06
C HIS A 304 36.05 -3.22 1.77
N TRP A 305 35.97 -2.70 0.54
CA TRP A 305 34.69 -2.34 -0.03
C TRP A 305 34.01 -3.55 -0.65
N GLU A 306 32.70 -3.61 -0.54
CA GLU A 306 31.86 -4.66 -1.09
C GLU A 306 30.69 -4.07 -1.88
N HIS A 307 30.42 -4.63 -3.05
CA HIS A 307 29.16 -4.45 -3.77
C HIS A 307 28.46 -5.80 -3.95
N LYS A 308 27.13 -5.80 -3.96
CA LYS A 308 26.30 -7.01 -4.08
C LYS A 308 25.27 -6.82 -5.19
N PRO A 309 25.59 -7.19 -6.44
CA PRO A 309 24.59 -7.16 -7.50
C PRO A 309 23.56 -8.26 -7.26
N THR A 310 22.32 -7.84 -7.00
CA THR A 310 21.16 -8.71 -6.82
C THR A 310 20.11 -8.38 -7.87
N GLU A 311 19.20 -9.33 -8.14
CA GLU A 311 18.05 -9.11 -9.03
C GLU A 311 17.17 -7.94 -8.59
N ASP A 312 16.88 -7.89 -7.29
CA ASP A 312 16.06 -6.84 -6.69
C ASP A 312 16.70 -5.46 -6.86
N ASP A 313 18.01 -5.34 -6.58
CA ASP A 313 18.73 -4.08 -6.72
C ASP A 313 18.87 -3.67 -8.19
N PHE A 314 19.11 -4.62 -9.10
CA PHE A 314 19.21 -4.34 -10.53
C PHE A 314 17.87 -3.89 -11.13
N THR A 315 16.77 -4.51 -10.69
CA THR A 315 15.40 -4.16 -11.10
C THR A 315 14.97 -2.80 -10.53
N LYS A 316 15.50 -2.40 -9.38
CA LYS A 316 15.27 -1.07 -8.79
C LYS A 316 16.24 0.00 -9.30
N GLY A 317 17.27 -0.39 -10.05
CA GLY A 317 18.32 0.54 -10.47
C GLY A 317 19.17 1.03 -9.30
N GLN A 318 19.48 0.17 -8.34
CA GLN A 318 20.24 0.52 -7.13
C GLN A 318 21.58 -0.21 -7.07
N LEU A 319 22.60 0.49 -6.60
CA LEU A 319 23.91 -0.08 -6.24
C LEU A 319 24.24 0.30 -4.81
N ARG A 320 24.53 -0.70 -3.98
CA ARG A 320 25.02 -0.50 -2.61
C ARG A 320 26.51 -0.80 -2.55
N PHE A 321 27.28 0.15 -2.05
CA PHE A 321 28.72 0.03 -1.85
C PHE A 321 29.06 0.21 -0.38
N ILE A 322 29.58 -0.84 0.25
CA ILE A 322 29.68 -0.93 1.71
C ILE A 322 31.15 -1.13 2.10
N LEU A 323 31.65 -0.33 3.04
CA LEU A 323 32.92 -0.58 3.71
C LEU A 323 32.68 -1.57 4.85
N GLU A 324 33.30 -2.74 4.76
CA GLU A 324 33.20 -3.78 5.77
C GLU A 324 34.57 -4.09 6.39
N LEU A 325 34.57 -4.29 7.70
CA LEU A 325 35.66 -4.85 8.49
C LEU A 325 35.21 -6.22 9.03
N GLU A 326 35.90 -7.27 8.61
CA GLU A 326 35.63 -8.66 9.03
C GLU A 326 36.86 -9.27 9.72
N GLU A 327 36.66 -10.37 10.45
CA GLU A 327 37.78 -11.18 10.92
C GLU A 327 38.19 -12.15 9.79
N PRO A 328 39.48 -12.37 9.49
CA PRO A 328 39.91 -13.23 8.39
C PRO A 328 39.34 -14.65 8.45
N ASP A 329 39.13 -15.18 9.66
CA ASP A 329 38.62 -16.52 9.91
C ASP A 329 37.14 -16.56 10.35
N ARG A 330 36.53 -15.41 10.66
CA ARG A 330 35.09 -15.28 10.94
C ARG A 330 34.51 -14.25 10.01
N SER A 331 33.63 -14.68 9.11
CA SER A 331 32.88 -13.83 8.18
C SER A 331 31.96 -12.78 8.84
N THR A 332 32.05 -12.60 10.17
CA THR A 332 31.25 -11.67 10.96
C THR A 332 32.04 -11.21 12.18
N MET A 333 32.06 -9.90 12.46
CA MET A 333 32.44 -9.38 13.79
C MET A 333 31.30 -9.57 14.78
N ASP A 334 31.60 -10.17 15.93
CA ASP A 334 30.69 -10.32 17.07
C ASP A 334 31.06 -9.35 18.21
N ASN A 335 30.29 -9.37 19.31
CA ASN A 335 30.61 -8.53 20.47
C ASN A 335 31.91 -8.98 21.20
N ASP A 336 32.39 -10.19 20.90
CA ASP A 336 33.60 -10.79 21.47
C ASP A 336 34.81 -10.66 20.53
N SER A 337 34.66 -9.96 19.39
CA SER A 337 35.74 -9.66 18.46
C SER A 337 36.92 -9.06 19.21
N GLY A 338 38.13 -9.50 18.86
CA GLY A 338 39.35 -9.15 19.58
C GLY A 338 39.55 -7.63 19.72
N GLU A 339 40.25 -7.23 20.79
CA GLU A 339 40.55 -5.81 21.11
C GLU A 339 41.13 -5.05 19.92
N ARG A 340 41.93 -5.73 19.09
CA ARG A 340 42.46 -5.21 17.82
C ARG A 340 41.38 -4.65 16.89
N TYR A 341 40.34 -5.43 16.61
CA TYR A 341 39.29 -5.04 15.66
C TYR A 341 38.44 -3.91 16.19
N GLN A 342 38.13 -3.95 17.49
CA GLN A 342 37.35 -2.90 18.14
C GLN A 342 38.11 -1.57 18.14
N GLN A 343 39.42 -1.61 18.43
CA GLN A 343 40.24 -0.41 18.38
C GLN A 343 40.34 0.15 16.95
N PHE A 344 40.67 -0.69 15.97
CA PHE A 344 40.77 -0.26 14.57
C PHE A 344 39.45 0.30 14.04
N ARG A 345 38.32 -0.37 14.34
CA ARG A 345 36.98 0.13 14.02
C ARG A 345 36.72 1.50 14.66
N SER A 346 37.04 1.66 15.94
CA SER A 346 36.84 2.92 16.67
C SER A 346 37.64 4.05 16.04
N ASP A 347 38.89 3.80 15.65
CA ASP A 347 39.77 4.82 15.06
C ASP A 347 39.29 5.27 13.68
N ILE A 348 38.72 4.33 12.88
CA ILE A 348 38.06 4.66 11.61
C ILE A 348 36.80 5.49 11.85
N LEU A 349 35.88 5.01 12.70
CA LEU A 349 34.60 5.67 12.94
C LEU A 349 34.75 7.08 13.53
N ALA A 350 35.80 7.33 14.30
CA ALA A 350 36.10 8.64 14.85
C ALA A 350 36.42 9.70 13.78
N GLN A 351 36.80 9.28 12.57
CA GLN A 351 37.32 10.17 11.52
C GLN A 351 36.57 10.05 10.18
N ILE A 352 35.80 8.98 9.97
CA ILE A 352 35.19 8.67 8.67
C ILE A 352 34.23 9.76 8.19
N GLU A 353 33.44 10.36 9.08
CA GLU A 353 32.53 11.48 8.75
C GLU A 353 33.30 12.71 8.23
N THR A 354 34.52 12.93 8.73
CA THR A 354 35.35 14.06 8.28
C THR A 354 35.96 13.81 6.91
N ALA A 355 36.28 12.55 6.58
CA ALA A 355 36.79 12.16 5.27
C ALA A 355 35.71 12.21 4.19
N ILE A 356 34.45 11.92 4.54
CA ILE A 356 33.30 12.06 3.66
C ILE A 356 32.81 13.51 3.69
N GLN A 357 33.64 14.46 3.24
CA GLN A 357 33.17 15.82 3.02
C GLN A 357 32.06 15.77 1.95
N PRO A 358 30.86 16.32 2.20
CA PRO A 358 29.84 16.35 1.17
C PRO A 358 30.36 17.21 0.02
N ALA A 359 30.56 16.58 -1.14
CA ALA A 359 30.67 17.33 -2.38
C ALA A 359 29.42 18.24 -2.48
N GLU A 360 29.54 19.43 -3.08
CA GLU A 360 28.37 20.29 -3.30
C GLU A 360 27.25 19.58 -4.09
N ASN A 361 27.60 18.50 -4.81
CA ASN A 361 26.68 17.61 -5.48
C ASN A 361 27.21 16.16 -5.41
N PRO A 362 26.88 15.39 -4.35
CA PRO A 362 27.29 14.00 -4.26
C PRO A 362 26.61 13.17 -5.36
N ARG A 363 27.30 12.15 -5.87
CA ARG A 363 26.72 11.22 -6.87
C ARG A 363 25.92 10.09 -6.24
N TRP A 364 25.99 9.95 -4.91
CA TRP A 364 25.21 9.00 -4.12
C TRP A 364 23.93 9.67 -3.60
N GLU A 365 22.87 8.90 -3.51
CA GLU A 365 21.57 9.32 -2.98
C GLU A 365 21.49 9.17 -1.46
N GLU A 366 22.11 8.11 -0.92
CA GLU A 366 22.12 7.82 0.51
C GLU A 366 23.54 7.53 0.99
N LEU A 367 23.87 8.08 2.15
CA LEU A 367 25.10 7.80 2.88
C LEU A 367 24.76 7.49 4.34
N ASP A 368 25.26 6.36 4.83
CA ASP A 368 25.21 5.99 6.23
C ASP A 368 26.59 5.66 6.78
N VAL A 369 26.92 6.23 7.94
CA VAL A 369 28.07 5.83 8.75
C VAL A 369 27.62 4.82 9.81
N SER A 370 28.34 3.70 9.90
CA SER A 370 27.98 2.54 10.72
C SER A 370 26.54 2.02 10.48
N PRO A 371 26.19 1.63 9.24
CA PRO A 371 24.82 1.27 8.89
C PRO A 371 24.34 -0.03 9.54
N GLY A 372 23.11 0.00 10.04
CA GLY A 372 22.42 -1.15 10.60
C GLY A 372 22.93 -1.60 11.97
N ARG A 373 22.59 -2.83 12.37
CA ARG A 373 22.98 -3.39 13.68
C ARG A 373 24.32 -4.15 13.66
N SER A 374 24.91 -4.34 12.49
CA SER A 374 26.13 -5.14 12.34
C SER A 374 27.36 -4.29 12.56
N GLN A 375 28.24 -4.71 13.47
CA GLN A 375 29.50 -4.02 13.75
C GLN A 375 30.53 -4.14 12.61
N LYS A 376 30.28 -4.99 11.61
CA LYS A 376 31.19 -5.11 10.46
C LYS A 376 31.10 -3.92 9.51
N LYS A 377 29.96 -3.26 9.44
CA LYS A 377 29.73 -2.19 8.47
C LYS A 377 30.21 -0.85 9.03
N LEU A 378 31.05 -0.17 8.27
CA LEU A 378 31.66 1.10 8.64
C LEU A 378 31.03 2.27 7.89
N ALA A 379 30.72 2.09 6.61
CA ALA A 379 30.01 3.06 5.78
C ALA A 379 29.21 2.35 4.68
N ARG A 380 28.13 2.97 4.22
CA ARG A 380 27.36 2.54 3.05
C ARG A 380 27.03 3.74 2.19
N PHE A 381 27.28 3.59 0.89
CA PHE A 381 26.83 4.49 -0.16
C PHE A 381 25.77 3.77 -1.00
N VAL A 382 24.71 4.48 -1.37
CA VAL A 382 23.69 4.00 -2.30
C VAL A 382 23.67 4.92 -3.52
N TYR A 383 23.77 4.31 -4.70
CA TYR A 383 23.72 4.99 -5.99
C TYR A 383 22.49 4.51 -6.74
N GLU A 384 21.84 5.43 -7.46
CA GLU A 384 20.74 5.12 -8.35
C GLU A 384 21.18 5.20 -9.82
N TYR A 385 20.61 4.33 -10.63
CA TYR A 385 20.75 4.28 -12.09
C TYR A 385 19.43 3.82 -12.70
N GLN A 386 19.34 3.82 -14.02
CA GLN A 386 18.12 3.35 -14.68
C GLN A 386 17.90 1.85 -14.40
N PRO A 387 16.71 1.42 -13.92
CA PRO A 387 16.36 0.02 -13.77
C PRO A 387 16.74 -0.85 -14.96
N GLY A 388 17.46 -1.95 -14.72
CA GLY A 388 17.88 -2.89 -15.76
C GLY A 388 19.03 -2.41 -16.65
N ASP A 389 19.64 -1.24 -16.40
CA ASP A 389 20.76 -0.74 -17.21
C ASP A 389 22.11 -1.27 -16.72
N GLU A 390 22.71 -2.16 -17.52
CA GLU A 390 24.06 -2.70 -17.29
C GLU A 390 25.12 -1.59 -17.24
N ASN A 391 25.05 -0.61 -18.13
CA ASN A 391 26.05 0.45 -18.22
C ASN A 391 25.92 1.39 -17.03
N GLY A 392 24.69 1.74 -16.64
CA GLY A 392 24.37 2.46 -15.42
C GLY A 392 24.91 1.77 -14.17
N TYR A 393 24.77 0.44 -14.07
CA TYR A 393 25.35 -0.32 -12.96
C TYR A 393 26.89 -0.17 -12.89
N TYR A 394 27.61 -0.39 -14.00
CA TYR A 394 29.08 -0.27 -13.98
C TYR A 394 29.57 1.16 -13.79
N GLN A 395 28.85 2.14 -14.33
CA GLN A 395 29.14 3.56 -14.11
C GLN A 395 28.95 3.94 -12.64
N SER A 396 27.88 3.48 -12.00
CA SER A 396 27.66 3.67 -10.56
C SER A 396 28.72 2.98 -9.72
N LEU A 397 29.21 1.80 -10.12
CA LEU A 397 30.32 1.13 -9.45
C LEU A 397 31.64 1.90 -9.59
N GLN A 398 31.89 2.49 -10.76
CA GLN A 398 33.02 3.38 -10.98
C GLN A 398 32.94 4.60 -10.07
N PHE A 399 31.79 5.28 -10.02
CA PHE A 399 31.57 6.42 -9.15
C PHE A 399 31.75 6.05 -7.69
N ALA A 400 31.27 4.88 -7.27
CA ALA A 400 31.46 4.38 -5.92
C ALA A 400 32.94 4.22 -5.53
N LEU A 401 33.79 3.78 -6.47
CA LEU A 401 35.24 3.69 -6.22
C LEU A 401 35.89 5.07 -6.11
N GLU A 402 35.51 6.01 -6.97
CA GLU A 402 36.03 7.38 -6.94
C GLU A 402 35.59 8.13 -5.67
N ASP A 403 34.31 8.02 -5.30
CA ASP A 403 33.73 8.70 -4.14
C ASP A 403 34.20 8.09 -2.81
N SER A 404 34.54 6.79 -2.80
CA SER A 404 35.10 6.11 -1.63
C SER A 404 36.59 6.34 -1.43
N GLU A 405 37.25 7.05 -2.34
CA GLU A 405 38.69 7.27 -2.32
C GLU A 405 39.17 8.01 -1.04
N PRO A 406 38.54 9.13 -0.60
CA PRO A 406 38.95 9.83 0.61
C PRO A 406 38.90 8.95 1.86
N VAL A 407 37.83 8.14 1.98
CA VAL A 407 37.69 7.16 3.08
C VAL A 407 38.77 6.10 2.99
N SER A 408 39.11 5.65 1.78
CA SER A 408 40.12 4.62 1.58
C SER A 408 41.52 5.10 1.95
N ARG A 409 41.83 6.38 1.71
CA ARG A 409 43.07 7.00 2.17
C ARG A 409 43.10 7.12 3.68
N LEU A 410 42.03 7.61 4.31
CA LEU A 410 41.94 7.69 5.77
C LEU A 410 42.23 6.33 6.43
N VAL A 411 41.59 5.26 5.98
CA VAL A 411 41.80 3.92 6.54
C VAL A 411 43.26 3.46 6.35
N THR A 412 43.85 3.75 5.19
CA THR A 412 45.26 3.45 4.90
C THR A 412 46.20 4.23 5.83
N GLU A 413 45.95 5.52 6.01
CA GLU A 413 46.72 6.39 6.92
C GLU A 413 46.65 5.91 8.37
N ILE A 414 45.48 5.46 8.82
CA ILE A 414 45.31 4.86 10.16
C ILE A 414 46.15 3.58 10.30
N LEU A 415 46.10 2.69 9.28
CA LEU A 415 46.90 1.45 9.26
C LEU A 415 48.41 1.69 9.23
N ASP A 416 48.86 2.82 8.72
CA ASP A 416 50.28 3.17 8.62
C ASP A 416 50.78 3.95 9.86
N ALA A 417 49.88 4.66 10.54
CA ALA A 417 50.21 5.44 11.73
C ALA A 417 50.23 4.61 13.03
N GLU A 418 49.38 3.58 13.13
CA GLU A 418 49.19 2.81 14.36
C GLU A 418 49.60 1.33 14.18
N ASP A 419 50.30 0.79 15.18
CA ASP A 419 50.62 -0.64 15.24
C ASP A 419 49.51 -1.41 15.99
N TYR A 420 48.61 -2.02 15.23
CA TYR A 420 47.52 -2.83 15.77
C TYR A 420 47.93 -4.23 16.23
N THR A 421 49.16 -4.69 15.92
CA THR A 421 49.64 -6.00 16.39
C THR A 421 49.81 -6.02 17.91
N ARG A 422 49.97 -4.86 18.56
CA ARG A 422 50.03 -4.72 20.03
C ARG A 422 48.76 -5.17 20.76
N TYR A 423 47.66 -5.33 20.05
CA TYR A 423 46.37 -5.82 20.57
C TYR A 423 46.14 -7.32 20.31
N LEU A 424 47.18 -8.07 19.91
CA LEU A 424 47.19 -9.53 19.97
C LEU A 424 46.95 -9.97 21.41
N LYS A 425 45.90 -10.76 21.66
CA LYS A 425 45.81 -11.54 22.90
C LYS A 425 46.97 -12.55 22.89
N GLU A 426 47.77 -12.57 23.97
CA GLU A 426 48.78 -13.61 24.21
C GLU A 426 48.18 -15.02 24.21
#